data_AF-A0A9Q2KTC3-F1
#
_entry.id   AF-A0A9Q2KTC3-F1
#
_cell.length_a   1.000
_cell.length_b   1.000
_cell.length_c   1.000
_cell.angle_alpha   90.00
_cell.angle_beta   90.00
_cell.angle_gamma   90.00
#
_symmetry.space_group_name_H-M   'P 1'
#
loop_
_entity.id
_entity.type
_entity.pdbx_description
1 polymer ?
#
loop_
_entity_poly.entity_id
_entity_poly.type
_entity_poly.pdbx_seq_one_letter_code
_entity_poly.pdbx_strand_id
1 'polypeptide(L)' 'MNVENLSNAHYIYNEMKELQRQKSILGSGAGLGVTIQSTYQDNVFLEAIRPHAVAELDRRIEEKKAVLVNLGLSFP' A
#
# COMPACT_ATOMS: atom_id res chain seq x y z
N MET A 1 -10.48 -22.23 1.79
CA MET A 1 -9.24 -21.86 2.50
C MET A 1 -8.90 -22.94 3.53
N ASN A 2 -7.63 -23.36 3.64
CA ASN A 2 -7.14 -24.29 4.69
C ASN A 2 -6.92 -23.52 6.01
N VAL A 3 -7.27 -24.11 7.16
CA VAL A 3 -7.08 -23.52 8.50
C VAL A 3 -5.61 -23.19 8.80
N GLU A 4 -4.67 -23.98 8.28
CA GLU A 4 -3.23 -23.73 8.43
C GLU A 4 -2.78 -22.43 7.74
N ASN A 5 -3.54 -21.98 6.73
CA ASN A 5 -3.26 -20.75 6.00
C ASN A 5 -3.94 -19.52 6.63
N LEU A 6 -4.78 -19.69 7.65
CA LEU A 6 -5.57 -18.61 8.22
C LEU A 6 -4.71 -17.50 8.82
N SER A 7 -3.67 -17.87 9.59
CA SER A 7 -2.76 -16.90 10.21
C SER A 7 -1.98 -16.10 9.15
N ASN A 8 -1.50 -16.77 8.12
CA ASN A 8 -0.78 -16.14 7.01
C ASN A 8 -1.70 -15.19 6.22
N ALA A 9 -2.94 -15.63 5.94
CA ALA A 9 -3.93 -14.78 5.29
C ALA A 9 -4.27 -13.54 6.13
N HIS A 10 -4.41 -13.71 7.46
CA HIS A 10 -4.68 -12.59 8.35
C HIS A 10 -3.53 -11.57 8.36
N TYR A 11 -2.29 -12.04 8.41
CA TYR A 11 -1.11 -11.17 8.33
C TYR A 11 -1.08 -10.37 7.02
N ILE A 12 -1.21 -11.05 5.88
CA ILE A 12 -1.20 -10.43 4.54
C ILE A 12 -2.35 -9.42 4.39
N TYR A 13 -3.52 -9.73 4.95
CA TYR A 13 -4.67 -8.82 4.95
C TYR A 13 -4.39 -7.54 5.75
N ASN A 14 -3.72 -7.65 6.90
CA ASN A 14 -3.34 -6.48 7.70
C ASN A 14 -2.30 -5.61 6.98
N GLU A 15 -1.31 -6.21 6.31
CA GLU A 15 -0.38 -5.48 5.46
C GLU A 15 -1.10 -4.74 4.33
N MET A 16 -2.05 -5.40 3.65
CA MET A 16 -2.86 -4.79 2.61
C MET A 16 -3.68 -3.61 3.14
N LYS A 17 -4.27 -3.74 4.35
CA LYS A 17 -5.02 -2.65 5.01
C LYS A 17 -4.13 -1.46 5.33
N GLU A 18 -2.90 -1.70 5.77
CA GLU A 18 -1.95 -0.62 6.03
C GLU A 18 -1.54 0.11 4.74
N LEU A 19 -1.32 -0.62 3.64
CA LEU A 19 -1.09 -0.01 2.32
C LEU A 19 -2.29 0.82 1.86
N GLN A 20 -3.52 0.33 2.04
CA GLN A 20 -4.75 1.08 1.74
C GLN A 20 -4.84 2.37 2.58
N ARG A 21 -4.47 2.31 3.86
CA ARG A 21 -4.42 3.48 4.75
C ARG A 21 -3.40 4.50 4.26
N GLN A 22 -2.19 4.07 3.91
CA GLN A 22 -1.16 4.94 3.35
C GLN A 22 -1.63 5.58 2.04
N LYS A 23 -2.21 4.81 1.12
CA LYS A 23 -2.76 5.34 -0.13
C LYS A 23 -3.81 6.42 0.13
N SER A 24 -4.72 6.19 1.07
CA SER A 24 -5.74 7.18 1.44
C SER A 24 -5.13 8.47 1.99
N ILE A 25 -4.04 8.38 2.78
CA ILE A 25 -3.33 9.54 3.29
C ILE A 25 -2.65 10.32 2.16
N LEU A 26 -1.98 9.61 1.23
CA LEU A 26 -1.33 10.26 0.10
C LEU A 26 -2.36 10.92 -0.84
N GLY A 27 -3.51 10.28 -1.03
CA GLY A 27 -4.60 10.78 -1.87
C GLY A 27 -5.31 12.02 -1.33
N SER A 28 -5.22 12.30 -0.02
CA SER A 28 -5.74 13.54 0.56
C SER A 28 -4.79 14.74 0.43
N GLY A 29 -3.63 14.55 -0.24
CA GLY A 29 -2.62 15.59 -0.42
C GLY A 29 -1.63 15.70 0.76
N ALA A 30 -1.80 14.91 1.82
CA ALA A 30 -0.94 14.94 2.99
C ALA A 30 0.02 13.72 3.06
N GLY A 31 0.93 13.74 4.04
CA GLY A 31 1.65 12.54 4.50
C GLY A 31 2.76 11.97 3.60
N LEU A 32 3.13 12.69 2.54
CA LEU A 32 4.27 12.31 1.69
C LEU A 32 5.49 13.14 2.08
N GLY A 33 6.57 12.46 2.47
CA GLY A 33 7.88 13.05 2.70
C GLY A 33 8.91 12.31 1.87
N VAL A 34 9.72 13.05 1.11
CA VAL A 34 10.82 12.51 0.32
C VAL A 34 12.11 13.12 0.79
N THR A 35 13.13 12.29 0.95
CA THR A 35 14.49 12.73 1.23
C THR A 35 15.43 12.25 0.14
N ILE A 36 16.38 13.11 -0.25
CA ILE A 36 17.53 12.76 -1.08
C ILE A 36 18.75 13.12 -0.26
N GLN A 37 19.63 12.15 0.00
CA GLN A 37 20.78 12.33 0.89
C GLN A 37 20.38 12.98 2.24
N SER A 38 19.31 12.45 2.86
CA SER A 38 18.76 12.95 4.13
C SER A 38 18.24 14.41 4.11
N THR A 39 18.11 15.02 2.93
CA THR A 39 17.54 16.36 2.76
C THR A 39 16.11 16.26 2.28
N TYR A 40 15.17 16.87 3.00
CA TYR A 40 13.77 16.95 2.60
C TYR A 40 13.62 17.75 1.31
N GLN A 41 12.77 17.25 0.42
CA GLN A 41 12.43 17.93 -0.83
C GLN A 41 11.25 18.89 -0.63
N ASP A 42 11.17 19.91 -1.49
CA ASP A 42 10.10 20.90 -1.43
C ASP A 42 8.74 20.34 -1.90
N ASN A 43 7.69 21.13 -1.70
CA ASN A 43 6.33 20.73 -2.04
C ASN A 43 6.13 20.52 -3.55
N VAL A 44 6.87 21.22 -4.42
CA VAL A 44 6.74 21.04 -5.88
C VAL A 44 7.25 19.65 -6.27
N PHE A 45 8.37 19.23 -5.67
CA PHE A 45 8.90 17.89 -5.85
C PHE A 45 7.93 16.83 -5.29
N LEU A 46 7.37 17.05 -4.10
CA LEU A 46 6.40 16.14 -3.49
C LEU A 46 5.16 15.96 -4.37
N GLU A 47 4.61 17.03 -4.93
CA GLU A 47 3.45 16.93 -5.82
C GLU A 47 3.79 16.23 -7.15
N ALA A 48 5.00 16.42 -7.68
CA ALA A 48 5.45 15.74 -8.89
C ALA A 48 5.56 14.21 -8.68
N ILE A 49 6.02 13.77 -7.51
CA ILE A 49 6.24 12.34 -7.24
C ILE A 49 5.01 11.62 -6.65
N ARG A 50 4.05 12.36 -6.08
CA ARG A 50 2.85 11.82 -5.43
C ARG A 50 2.08 10.82 -6.31
N PRO A 51 1.79 11.09 -7.60
CA PRO A 51 1.08 10.13 -8.45
C PRO A 51 1.81 8.79 -8.58
N HIS A 52 3.14 8.83 -8.61
CA HIS A 52 3.98 7.63 -8.70
C HIS A 52 3.98 6.84 -7.39
N ALA A 53 4.03 7.52 -6.25
CA ALA A 53 3.92 6.87 -4.94
C ALA A 53 2.55 6.19 -4.75
N VAL A 54 1.46 6.86 -5.17
CA VAL A 54 0.10 6.29 -5.13
C VAL A 54 0.00 5.06 -6.05
N ALA A 55 0.53 5.13 -7.26
CA ALA A 55 0.53 4.01 -8.21
C ALA A 55 1.31 2.80 -7.68
N GLU A 56 2.45 3.02 -7.00
CA GLU A 56 3.22 1.94 -6.39
C GLU A 56 2.48 1.29 -5.21
N LEU A 57 1.76 2.09 -4.39
CA LEU A 57 0.91 1.55 -3.33
C LEU A 57 -0.22 0.69 -3.91
N ASP A 58 -0.86 1.15 -4.99
CA ASP A 58 -1.89 0.36 -5.70
C ASP A 58 -1.37 -0.96 -6.23
N ARG A 59 -0.20 -0.94 -6.88
CA ARG A 59 0.44 -2.16 -7.39
C ARG A 59 0.66 -3.18 -6.27
N ARG A 60 1.18 -2.75 -5.11
CA ARG A 60 1.41 -3.62 -3.94
C ARG A 60 0.11 -4.13 -3.32
N ILE A 61 -0.96 -3.33 -3.30
CA ILE A 61 -2.28 -3.74 -2.82
C ILE A 61 -2.81 -4.88 -3.71
N GLU A 62 -2.75 -4.73 -5.03
CA GLU A 62 -3.22 -5.76 -5.95
C GLU A 62 -2.38 -7.04 -5.87
N GLU A 63 -1.06 -6.95 -5.66
CA GLU A 63 -0.22 -8.13 -5.39
C GLU A 63 -0.69 -8.88 -4.13
N LYS A 64 -0.93 -8.17 -3.04
CA LYS A 64 -1.41 -8.77 -1.78
C LYS A 64 -2.80 -9.38 -1.95
N LYS A 65 -3.69 -8.71 -2.68
CA LYS A 65 -5.02 -9.21 -3.02
C LYS A 65 -4.94 -10.51 -3.83
N ALA A 66 -4.06 -10.58 -4.83
CA ALA A 66 -3.84 -11.79 -5.62
C ALA A 66 -3.35 -12.97 -4.75
N VAL A 67 -2.44 -12.71 -3.80
CA VAL A 67 -2.00 -13.75 -2.84
C VAL A 67 -3.17 -14.23 -1.97
N LEU A 68 -4.00 -13.32 -1.46
CA LEU A 68 -5.17 -13.68 -0.64
C LEU A 68 -6.22 -14.47 -1.44
N VAL A 69 -6.46 -14.12 -2.70
CA VAL A 69 -7.31 -14.91 -3.61
C VAL A 69 -6.76 -16.32 -3.80
N ASN A 70 -5.45 -16.47 -3.99
CA ASN A 70 -4.80 -17.79 -4.09
C ASN A 70 -4.91 -18.62 -2.79
N LEU A 71 -5.02 -17.97 -1.63
CA LEU A 71 -5.29 -18.65 -0.35
C LEU A 71 -6.79 -19.01 -0.17
N GLY A 72 -7.65 -18.57 -1.09
CA GLY A 72 -9.08 -18.88 -1.12
C GLY A 72 -9.96 -17.85 -0.42
N LEU A 73 -9.51 -16.60 -0.30
CA LEU A 73 -10.34 -15.48 0.16
C LEU A 73 -11.06 -14.83 -1.03
N SER A 74 -12.31 -14.44 -0.80
CA SER A 74 -13.11 -13.62 -1.71
C SER A 74 -13.26 -12.22 -1.15
N PHE A 75 -13.19 -11.22 -2.01
CA PHE A 75 -13.47 -9.82 -1.66
C PHE A 75 -14.81 -9.41 -2.30
N PRO A 76 -15.67 -8.66 -1.58
CA PRO A 76 -16.82 -8.02 -2.20
C PRO A 76 -16.43 -6.97 -3.24
#